data_AF-A0A7S2VL58-F1
#
_entry.id   AF-A0A7S2VL58-F1
#
_cell.length_a   1.000
_cell.length_b   1.000
_cell.length_c   1.000
_cell.angle_alpha   90.00
_cell.angle_beta   90.00
_cell.angle_gamma   90.00
#
_symmetry.space_group_name_H-M   'P 1'
#
loop_
_entity.id
_entity.type
_entity.pdbx_description
1 polymer ?
#
loop_
_entity_poly.entity_id
_entity_poly.type
_entity_poly.pdbx_seq_one_letter_code
_entity_poly.pdbx_strand_id
1 'polypeptide(L)'
;GAEAGEGAGGGAAARFGGLLFCTSGGVLGTGACFDTTFGLARRLEHLSVADADATCAQDKEMIGRLVEEEGGMEAMNVFIRDNMSKTLAKTKAAFEEHMLSVQSSLGMKSRKGALKHAEITMRSSKGSGKQVDAD
;
A
#
# COMPACT_ATOMS: atom_id res chain seq x y z
N GLY A 1 24.05 53.46 -11.73
CA GLY A 1 22.74 53.21 -12.36
C GLY A 1 22.34 51.82 -12.00
N ALA A 2 21.19 51.69 -11.36
CA ALA A 2 20.55 50.41 -11.06
C ALA A 2 19.93 49.84 -12.33
N GLU A 3 19.96 48.51 -12.49
CA GLU A 3 18.89 47.64 -13.05
C GLU A 3 19.03 46.31 -12.29
N ALA A 4 18.12 45.94 -11.38
CA ALA A 4 16.85 45.27 -11.66
C ALA A 4 17.10 44.06 -12.59
N GLY A 5 17.03 42.80 -12.17
CA GLY A 5 16.10 42.21 -11.23
C GLY A 5 15.41 41.07 -11.99
N GLU A 6 15.88 39.84 -11.81
CA GLU A 6 15.14 38.66 -12.23
C GLU A 6 15.06 37.73 -11.03
N GLY A 7 13.86 37.69 -10.46
CA GLY A 7 13.55 36.90 -9.29
C GLY A 7 13.76 35.43 -9.61
N ALA A 8 14.57 34.79 -8.77
CA ALA A 8 14.63 33.34 -8.65
C ALA A 8 13.26 32.82 -8.20
N GLY A 9 12.34 32.65 -9.16
CA GLY A 9 11.14 31.84 -9.03
C GLY A 9 11.54 30.36 -9.03
N GLY A 10 12.29 29.94 -8.02
CA GLY A 10 12.65 28.55 -7.76
C GLY A 10 11.43 27.78 -7.27
N GLY A 11 10.44 27.59 -8.14
CA GLY A 11 9.44 26.55 -7.94
C GLY A 11 10.19 25.23 -7.93
N ALA A 12 10.26 24.56 -6.78
CA ALA A 12 10.87 23.24 -6.67
C ALA A 12 10.15 22.33 -7.66
N ALA A 13 10.77 22.10 -8.82
CA ALA A 13 10.26 21.17 -9.81
C ALA A 13 10.03 19.84 -9.08
N ALA A 14 8.78 19.40 -9.03
CA ALA A 14 8.43 18.12 -8.43
C ALA A 14 9.31 17.07 -9.12
N ARG A 15 10.22 16.45 -8.35
CA ARG A 15 11.16 15.47 -8.90
C ARG A 15 10.31 14.36 -9.51
N PHE A 16 10.60 14.02 -10.76
CA PHE A 16 9.96 12.92 -11.45
C PHE A 16 10.06 11.65 -10.58
N GLY A 17 8.90 11.14 -10.14
CA GLY A 17 8.80 10.03 -9.19
C GLY A 17 8.93 8.65 -9.83
N GLY A 18 9.22 8.59 -11.14
CA GLY A 18 9.16 7.37 -11.94
C GLY A 18 7.77 7.11 -12.50
N LEU A 19 7.55 5.88 -12.99
CA LEU A 19 6.27 5.45 -13.53
C LEU A 19 5.42 4.84 -12.42
N LEU A 20 4.23 5.40 -12.22
CA LEU A 20 3.23 4.87 -11.30
C LEU A 20 2.09 4.22 -12.08
N PHE A 21 1.67 3.04 -11.65
CA PHE A 21 0.53 2.34 -12.24
C PHE A 21 -0.73 2.67 -11.46
N CYS A 22 -1.68 3.33 -12.11
CA CYS A 22 -2.93 3.75 -11.49
C CYS A 22 -4.08 2.85 -11.95
N THR A 23 -4.97 2.54 -11.01
CA THR A 23 -6.22 1.81 -11.24
C THR A 23 -7.37 2.60 -10.63
N SER A 24 -8.63 2.18 -10.90
CA SER A 24 -9.79 2.77 -10.22
C SER A 24 -9.75 2.61 -8.69
N GLY A 25 -8.99 1.63 -8.19
CA GLY A 25 -8.74 1.42 -6.76
C GLY A 25 -7.56 2.20 -6.19
N GLY A 26 -6.89 3.05 -6.98
CA GLY A 26 -5.71 3.81 -6.57
C GLY A 26 -4.42 3.33 -7.24
N VAL A 27 -3.28 3.71 -6.67
CA VAL A 27 -1.94 3.40 -7.20
C VAL A 27 -1.51 2.00 -6.77
N LEU A 28 -0.99 1.20 -7.71
CA LEU A 28 -0.49 -0.14 -7.40
C LEU A 28 0.75 -0.06 -6.50
N GLY A 29 0.85 -1.00 -5.55
CA GLY A 29 1.96 -1.07 -4.60
C GLY A 29 1.84 -0.14 -3.38
N THR A 30 0.73 0.57 -3.20
CA THR A 30 0.43 1.35 -1.98
C THR A 30 -0.73 0.78 -1.15
N GLY A 31 -1.31 -0.35 -1.56
CA GLY A 31 -2.42 -1.01 -0.85
C GLY A 31 -2.63 -2.46 -1.28
N ALA A 32 -3.68 -3.10 -0.76
CA ALA A 32 -4.02 -4.50 -1.02
C ALA A 32 -4.63 -4.70 -2.43
N CYS A 33 -3.77 -4.65 -3.45
CA CYS A 33 -4.15 -4.76 -4.87
C CYS A 33 -3.41 -5.91 -5.59
N PHE A 34 -3.10 -6.98 -4.86
CA PHE A 34 -2.24 -8.08 -5.34
C PHE A 34 -2.67 -8.66 -6.69
N ASP A 35 -3.95 -9.04 -6.82
CA ASP A 35 -4.46 -9.68 -8.04
C ASP A 35 -4.36 -8.75 -9.26
N THR A 36 -4.71 -7.48 -9.08
CA THR A 36 -4.63 -6.48 -10.15
C THR A 36 -3.18 -6.22 -10.55
N THR A 37 -2.27 -6.09 -9.59
CA THR A 37 -0.83 -5.94 -9.83
C THR A 37 -0.28 -7.14 -10.60
N PHE A 38 -0.63 -8.36 -10.18
CA PHE A 38 -0.13 -9.56 -10.82
C PHE A 38 -0.70 -9.73 -12.24
N GLY A 39 -2.00 -9.48 -12.42
CA GLY A 39 -2.64 -9.49 -13.74
C GLY A 39 -2.03 -8.48 -14.70
N LEU A 40 -1.74 -7.26 -14.23
CA LEU A 40 -1.06 -6.26 -15.05
C LEU A 40 0.37 -6.67 -15.40
N ALA A 41 1.13 -7.21 -14.45
CA ALA A 41 2.49 -7.67 -14.69
C ALA A 41 2.55 -8.76 -15.78
N ARG A 42 1.62 -9.74 -15.75
CA ARG A 42 1.53 -10.77 -16.80
C ARG A 42 1.25 -10.20 -18.18
N ARG A 43 0.51 -9.09 -18.28
CA ARG A 43 0.26 -8.42 -19.56
C ARG A 43 1.52 -7.69 -20.04
N LEU A 44 2.21 -6.99 -19.14
CA LEU A 44 3.44 -6.24 -19.45
C LEU A 44 4.64 -7.15 -19.79
N GLU A 45 4.60 -8.41 -19.40
CA GLU A 45 5.58 -9.43 -19.80
C GLU A 45 5.67 -9.56 -21.33
N HIS A 46 4.54 -9.49 -22.03
CA HIS A 46 4.46 -9.70 -23.48
C HIS A 46 4.15 -8.43 -24.26
N LEU A 47 3.71 -7.36 -23.59
CA LEU A 47 3.37 -6.12 -24.26
C LEU A 47 4.65 -5.38 -24.69
N SER A 48 4.64 -4.90 -25.93
CA SER A 48 5.63 -3.97 -26.46
C SER A 48 4.94 -2.63 -26.77
N VAL A 49 5.52 -1.52 -26.34
CA VAL A 49 5.00 -0.19 -26.69
C VAL A 49 5.14 0.12 -28.17
N ALA A 50 6.00 -0.60 -28.90
CA ALA A 50 6.14 -0.48 -30.35
C ALA A 50 4.86 -0.89 -31.09
N ASP A 51 4.04 -1.76 -30.49
CA ASP A 51 2.77 -2.21 -31.06
C ASP A 51 1.61 -1.25 -30.76
N ALA A 52 1.87 -0.16 -30.04
CA ALA A 52 0.85 0.82 -29.71
C ALA A 52 0.36 1.57 -30.97
N ASP A 53 -0.96 1.74 -31.05
CA ASP A 53 -1.59 2.51 -32.10
C ASP A 53 -2.30 3.75 -31.54
N ALA A 54 -2.47 4.77 -32.38
CA ALA A 54 -3.16 5.98 -32.02
C ALA A 54 -4.18 6.36 -33.09
N THR A 55 -5.33 6.84 -32.66
CA THR A 55 -6.37 7.35 -33.58
C THR A 55 -5.91 8.61 -34.33
N CYS A 56 -4.90 9.31 -33.80
CA CYS A 56 -4.25 10.45 -34.43
C CYS A 56 -2.84 10.04 -34.89
N ALA A 57 -2.62 10.02 -36.20
CA ALA A 57 -1.32 9.65 -36.77
C ALA A 57 -0.21 10.66 -36.41
N GLN A 58 -0.56 11.94 -36.28
CA GLN A 58 0.39 12.99 -35.89
C GLN A 58 0.89 12.78 -34.46
N ASP A 59 0.00 12.39 -33.53
CA ASP A 59 0.39 12.10 -32.15
C ASP A 59 1.26 10.85 -32.08
N LYS A 60 0.94 9.82 -32.88
CA LYS A 60 1.76 8.60 -32.98
C LYS A 60 3.19 8.92 -33.39
N GLU A 61 3.35 9.75 -34.43
CA GLU A 61 4.66 10.13 -34.93
C GLU A 61 5.42 11.04 -33.95
N MET A 62 4.72 11.99 -33.32
CA MET A 62 5.29 12.86 -32.30
C MET A 62 5.81 12.05 -31.11
N ILE A 63 4.98 11.16 -30.55
CA ILE A 63 5.35 10.30 -29.42
C ILE A 63 6.48 9.35 -29.82
N GLY A 64 6.42 8.77 -31.02
CA GLY A 64 7.48 7.91 -31.54
C GLY A 64 8.83 8.61 -31.56
N ARG A 65 8.89 9.85 -32.06
CA ARG A 65 10.12 10.64 -32.07
C ARG A 65 10.65 10.94 -30.66
N LEU A 66 9.77 11.34 -29.74
CA LEU A 66 10.16 11.60 -28.35
C LEU A 66 10.72 10.35 -27.66
N VAL A 67 10.15 9.17 -27.95
CA VAL A 67 10.68 7.90 -27.42
C VAL A 67 12.03 7.56 -28.03
N GLU A 68 12.23 7.79 -29.33
CA GLU A 68 13.53 7.60 -29.98
C GLU A 68 14.62 8.52 -29.39
N GLU A 69 14.29 9.79 -29.12
CA GLU A 69 15.22 10.73 -28.46
C GLU A 69 15.65 10.26 -27.06
N GLU A 70 14.78 9.52 -26.36
CA GLU A 70 15.00 8.97 -25.02
C GLU A 70 15.54 7.50 -25.03
N GLY A 71 16.05 7.03 -26.17
CA GLY A 71 16.72 5.72 -26.30
C GLY A 71 15.89 4.61 -26.95
N GLY A 72 14.72 4.95 -27.49
CA GLY A 72 13.91 4.08 -28.34
C GLY A 72 12.90 3.21 -27.60
N MET A 73 12.08 2.52 -28.39
CA MET A 73 10.94 1.72 -27.88
C MET A 73 11.37 0.58 -26.96
N GLU A 74 12.56 -0.01 -27.19
CA GLU A 74 13.06 -1.09 -26.33
C GLU A 74 13.50 -0.56 -24.95
N ALA A 75 14.16 0.60 -24.91
CA ALA A 75 14.50 1.26 -23.64
C ALA A 75 13.23 1.61 -22.84
N MET A 76 12.18 2.07 -23.52
CA MET A 76 10.87 2.32 -22.92
C MET A 76 10.21 1.03 -22.39
N ASN A 77 10.25 -0.07 -23.14
CA ASN A 77 9.76 -1.38 -22.70
C ASN A 77 10.48 -1.83 -21.42
N VAL A 78 11.82 -1.74 -21.40
CA VAL A 78 12.62 -2.09 -20.22
C VAL A 78 12.27 -1.21 -19.04
N PHE A 79 12.14 0.11 -19.24
CA PHE A 79 11.76 1.05 -18.19
C PHE A 79 10.40 0.71 -17.56
N ILE A 80 9.39 0.42 -18.38
CA ILE A 80 8.06 0.04 -17.90
C ILE A 80 8.12 -1.27 -17.09
N ARG A 81 8.82 -2.29 -17.62
CA ARG A 81 8.97 -3.60 -16.95
C ARG A 81 9.73 -3.49 -15.63
N ASP A 82 10.77 -2.67 -15.56
CA ASP A 82 11.52 -2.41 -14.33
C ASP A 82 10.64 -1.74 -13.26
N ASN A 83 9.85 -0.72 -13.63
CA ASN A 83 8.89 -0.11 -12.71
C ASN A 83 7.82 -1.10 -12.25
N MET A 84 7.35 -1.99 -13.13
CA MET A 84 6.39 -3.04 -12.76
C MET A 84 7.01 -4.05 -11.80
N SER A 85 8.26 -4.47 -12.02
CA SER A 85 9.00 -5.34 -11.11
C SER A 85 9.13 -4.74 -9.70
N LYS A 86 9.48 -3.44 -9.61
CA LYS A 86 9.51 -2.71 -8.33
C LYS A 86 8.12 -2.65 -7.67
N THR A 87 7.06 -2.47 -8.47
CA THR A 87 5.69 -2.45 -7.98
C THR A 87 5.23 -3.81 -7.46
N LEU A 88 5.63 -4.91 -8.12
CA LEU A 88 5.42 -6.28 -7.64
C LEU A 88 6.13 -6.52 -6.30
N ALA A 89 7.38 -6.09 -6.16
CA ALA A 89 8.13 -6.22 -4.91
C ALA A 89 7.43 -5.51 -3.74
N LYS A 90 6.96 -4.27 -3.96
CA LYS A 90 6.17 -3.53 -2.96
C LYS A 90 4.86 -4.25 -2.62
N THR A 91 4.16 -4.74 -3.64
CA THR A 91 2.88 -5.43 -3.46
C THR A 91 3.04 -6.77 -2.72
N LYS A 92 4.14 -7.50 -2.97
CA LYS A 92 4.51 -8.71 -2.23
C LYS A 92 4.73 -8.40 -0.75
N ALA A 93 5.53 -7.38 -0.44
CA ALA A 93 5.81 -6.99 0.95
C ALA A 93 4.51 -6.62 1.69
N ALA A 94 3.64 -5.82 1.07
CA ALA A 94 2.34 -5.47 1.65
C ALA A 94 1.46 -6.71 1.86
N PHE A 95 1.42 -7.63 0.89
CA PHE A 95 0.66 -8.88 1.02
C PHE A 95 1.15 -9.74 2.19
N GLU A 96 2.47 -9.88 2.36
CA GLU A 96 3.08 -10.62 3.47
C GLU A 96 2.72 -9.98 4.83
N GLU A 97 2.76 -8.66 4.94
CA GLU A 97 2.32 -7.93 6.14
C GLU A 97 0.84 -8.20 6.46
N HIS A 98 -0.04 -8.11 5.45
CA HIS A 98 -1.46 -8.40 5.60
C HIS A 98 -1.71 -9.85 6.03
N MET A 99 -0.97 -10.80 5.46
CA MET A 99 -1.02 -12.22 5.84
C MET A 99 -0.67 -12.43 7.31
N LEU A 100 0.43 -11.84 7.79
CA LEU A 100 0.86 -11.94 9.19
C LEU A 100 -0.17 -11.32 10.15
N SER A 101 -0.75 -10.18 9.77
CA SER A 101 -1.82 -9.53 10.54
C SER A 101 -3.06 -10.43 10.68
N VAL A 102 -3.50 -11.03 9.57
CA VAL A 102 -4.64 -11.96 9.56
C VAL A 102 -4.33 -13.22 10.38
N GLN A 103 -3.16 -13.82 10.22
CA GLN A 103 -2.74 -14.99 11.00
C GLN A 103 -2.72 -14.69 12.51
N SER A 104 -2.19 -13.53 12.90
CA SER A 104 -2.18 -13.08 14.29
C SER A 104 -3.59 -12.93 14.83
N SER A 105 -4.48 -12.29 14.07
CA SER A 105 -5.90 -12.11 14.45
C SER A 105 -6.64 -13.44 14.60
N LEU A 106 -6.39 -14.40 13.72
CA LEU A 106 -6.95 -15.74 13.80
C LEU A 106 -6.37 -16.55 14.98
N GLY A 107 -5.09 -16.39 15.28
CA GLY A 107 -4.41 -17.05 16.42
C GLY A 107 -4.70 -16.45 17.79
N MET A 108 -5.19 -15.20 17.86
CA MET A 108 -5.38 -14.46 19.12
C MET A 108 -6.80 -14.56 19.74
N LYS A 109 -7.67 -15.46 19.26
CA LYS A 109 -8.98 -15.73 19.90
C LYS A 109 -8.92 -16.85 20.93
N SER A 110 -7.94 -16.82 21.84
CA SER A 110 -7.96 -17.68 23.04
C SER A 110 -8.57 -16.91 24.23
N ARG A 111 -9.87 -17.10 24.42
CA ARG A 111 -10.58 -17.10 25.72
C ARG A 111 -10.28 -15.93 26.70
N LYS A 112 -10.64 -14.69 26.37
CA LYS A 112 -10.90 -13.68 27.43
C LYS A 112 -12.40 -13.65 27.72
N GLY A 113 -12.85 -14.54 28.60
CA GLY A 113 -14.26 -14.58 29.02
C GLY A 113 -14.66 -15.60 30.08
N ALA A 114 -13.75 -16.43 30.58
CA ALA A 114 -14.07 -17.39 31.64
C ALA A 114 -13.00 -17.31 32.73
N LEU A 115 -13.25 -16.53 33.80
CA LEU A 115 -12.64 -16.60 35.15
C LEU A 115 -12.65 -15.22 35.83
N LYS A 116 -13.82 -14.65 36.17
CA LYS A 116 -13.98 -13.66 37.25
C LYS A 116 -15.42 -13.61 37.81
N HIS A 117 -16.05 -14.74 38.10
CA HIS A 117 -17.38 -14.74 38.75
C HIS A 117 -17.63 -15.85 39.77
N ALA A 118 -16.58 -16.46 40.33
CA ALA A 118 -16.71 -17.52 41.33
C ALA A 118 -15.82 -17.27 42.55
N GLU A 119 -15.80 -16.06 43.12
CA GLU A 119 -15.13 -15.84 44.42
C GLU A 119 -15.67 -14.62 45.20
N ILE A 120 -17.00 -14.40 45.23
CA ILE A 120 -17.61 -13.36 46.11
C ILE A 120 -18.94 -13.83 46.70
N THR A 121 -19.02 -15.03 47.30
CA THR A 121 -20.29 -15.46 47.94
C THR A 121 -20.17 -16.20 49.29
N MET A 122 -18.97 -16.42 49.86
CA MET A 122 -18.85 -17.34 51.01
C MET A 122 -18.13 -16.76 52.25
N ARG A 123 -18.22 -15.46 52.56
CA ARG A 123 -17.65 -14.89 53.81
C ARG A 123 -18.48 -13.83 54.51
N SER A 124 -19.82 -13.91 54.46
CA SER A 124 -20.69 -13.05 55.28
C SER A 124 -21.79 -13.87 55.96
N SER A 125 -21.42 -14.65 56.97
CA SER A 125 -22.35 -15.14 58.00
C SER A 125 -21.61 -15.76 59.18
N LYS A 126 -21.46 -14.94 60.23
CA LYS A 126 -21.40 -15.27 61.67
C LYS A 126 -21.14 -13.92 62.34
N GLY A 127 -22.16 -13.12 62.65
CA GLY A 127 -23.29 -13.51 63.51
C GLY A 127 -22.84 -13.32 64.95
N SER A 128 -22.80 -12.06 65.38
CA SER A 128 -22.52 -11.58 66.73
C SER A 128 -23.55 -12.12 67.73
N GLY A 129 -23.14 -13.12 68.52
CA GLY A 129 -23.88 -13.65 69.66
C GLY A 129 -23.63 -12.80 70.90
N LYS A 130 -24.72 -12.28 71.44
CA LYS A 130 -24.84 -11.24 72.47
C LYS A 130 -24.62 -11.81 73.87
N GLN A 131 -24.02 -10.99 74.72
CA GLN A 131 -23.87 -11.11 76.17
C GLN A 131 -25.22 -11.14 76.90
N VAL A 132 -25.34 -11.97 77.95
CA VAL A 132 -26.26 -11.78 79.09
C VAL A 132 -25.64 -12.38 80.37
N ASP A 133 -25.75 -11.61 81.44
CA ASP A 133 -25.23 -11.76 82.80
C ASP A 133 -26.08 -12.67 83.73
N ALA A 134 -25.68 -12.70 85.02
CA ALA A 134 -26.28 -13.28 86.25
C ALA A 134 -25.76 -14.67 86.64
N ASP A 135 -25.34 -14.96 87.88
CA ASP A 135 -25.45 -14.31 89.20
C ASP A 135 -24.22 -14.72 90.05
#